data_AF-A0A7D9DZZ1-F1
#
_entry.id   AF-A0A7D9DZZ1-F1
#
_cell.length_a   1.000
_cell.length_b   1.000
_cell.length_c   1.000
_cell.angle_alpha   90.00
_cell.angle_beta   90.00
_cell.angle_gamma   90.00
#
_symmetry.space_group_name_H-M   'P 1'
#
loop_
_entity.id
_entity.type
_entity.pdbx_description
1 polymer ?
#
loop_
_entity_poly.entity_id
_entity_poly.type
_entity_poly.pdbx_seq_one_letter_code
_entity_poly.pdbx_strand_id
1 'polypeptide(L)'
;MESKNAPDVMWFEFLFDKTGTLLTTHLSTPNAAPSAEQLITQFLEKSGYIAPWTKKETATKTAQNGQEKQDVVETNVKRKEPLLLLALHVASHLDWNLGHLETGLPLYVQYVLLQELVKMFYKETEDIQPSPELLKVEKNAIFPLLLYYRWIVRSIVDQTSSKLTENNTNELPFADAKNEKSEMEKLIEKIEAEETTAINVLQQGTSWKDDLTFPVLPPLKTSTENEEEKSEKDETKIAGEGTEKDAESSDNTMDTSETKTVSSQSIIGQICFDLGTLFFYKGNIEKAKSLFETCSSVQ
;
A
#
# COMPACT_ATOMS: atom_id res chain seq x y z
N MET A 1 -30.03 8.94 -21.00
CA MET A 1 -29.57 9.54 -19.74
C MET A 1 -28.11 9.87 -19.95
N GLU A 2 -27.79 11.15 -20.13
CA GLU A 2 -26.40 11.60 -20.26
C GLU A 2 -25.69 11.36 -18.93
N SER A 3 -24.69 10.47 -18.94
CA SER A 3 -23.73 10.34 -17.85
C SER A 3 -23.04 11.69 -17.69
N LYS A 4 -23.38 12.46 -16.65
CA LYS A 4 -22.56 13.60 -16.26
C LYS A 4 -21.23 13.03 -15.81
N ASN A 5 -20.22 13.08 -16.69
CA ASN A 5 -18.85 12.80 -16.30
C ASN A 5 -18.48 13.77 -15.18
N ALA A 6 -17.92 13.24 -14.11
CA ALA A 6 -17.34 14.04 -13.04
C ALA A 6 -16.27 14.98 -13.63
N PRO A 7 -16.03 16.16 -13.02
CA PRO A 7 -14.91 17.00 -13.43
C PRO A 7 -13.61 16.17 -13.39
N ASP A 8 -12.80 16.25 -14.44
CA ASP A 8 -11.46 15.65 -14.43
C ASP A 8 -10.63 16.34 -13.35
N VAL A 9 -10.39 15.64 -12.24
CA VAL A 9 -9.53 16.12 -11.15
C VAL A 9 -8.11 15.64 -11.42
N MET A 10 -7.16 16.56 -11.45
CA MET A 10 -5.75 16.18 -11.68
C MET A 10 -5.16 15.56 -10.41
N TRP A 11 -4.31 14.54 -10.54
CA TRP A 11 -3.75 13.81 -9.38
C TRP A 11 -3.03 14.72 -8.36
N PHE A 12 -2.40 15.81 -8.80
CA PHE A 12 -1.67 16.70 -7.90
C PHE A 12 -2.61 17.56 -7.04
N GLU A 13 -3.89 17.70 -7.40
CA GLU A 13 -4.85 18.47 -6.61
C GLU A 13 -5.09 17.83 -5.25
N PHE A 14 -5.01 16.49 -5.17
CA PHE A 14 -5.10 15.76 -3.90
C PHE A 14 -3.94 16.07 -2.94
N LEU A 15 -2.79 16.56 -3.43
CA LEU A 15 -1.70 17.00 -2.56
C LEU A 15 -2.00 18.33 -1.85
N PHE A 16 -2.92 19.12 -2.38
CA PHE A 16 -3.30 20.42 -1.81
C PHE A 16 -4.54 20.32 -0.91
N ASP A 17 -5.21 19.16 -0.91
CA ASP A 17 -6.35 18.90 -0.04
C ASP A 17 -5.88 18.51 1.37
N LYS A 18 -5.87 19.50 2.27
CA LYS A 18 -5.52 19.31 3.69
C LYS A 18 -6.55 18.51 4.48
N THR A 19 -7.77 18.40 3.96
CA THR A 19 -8.92 17.82 4.67
C THR A 19 -9.21 16.38 4.28
N GLY A 20 -8.63 15.90 3.17
CA GLY A 20 -8.91 14.57 2.59
C GLY A 20 -10.31 14.43 1.99
N THR A 21 -11.11 15.49 1.98
CA THR A 21 -12.50 15.49 1.49
C THR A 21 -12.58 15.40 -0.02
N LEU A 22 -11.62 15.99 -0.75
CA LEU A 22 -11.54 15.92 -2.20
C LEU A 22 -11.29 14.48 -2.64
N LEU A 23 -10.32 13.81 -2.00
CA LEU A 23 -10.01 12.42 -2.30
C LEU A 23 -11.20 11.50 -2.04
N THR A 24 -11.82 11.63 -0.86
CA THR A 24 -12.96 10.79 -0.46
C THR A 24 -14.17 11.01 -1.36
N THR A 25 -14.47 12.26 -1.72
CA THR A 25 -15.58 12.62 -2.62
C THR A 25 -15.33 12.10 -4.03
N HIS A 26 -14.09 12.25 -4.53
CA HIS A 26 -13.69 11.74 -5.83
C HIS A 26 -13.85 10.23 -5.92
N LEU A 27 -13.31 9.49 -4.95
CA LEU A 27 -13.38 8.02 -4.93
C LEU A 27 -14.79 7.47 -4.68
N SER A 28 -15.68 8.27 -4.09
CA SER A 28 -17.10 7.92 -3.92
C SER A 28 -17.93 8.17 -5.18
N THR A 29 -17.37 8.85 -6.18
CA THR A 29 -18.07 9.16 -7.43
C THR A 29 -17.99 7.97 -8.39
N PRO A 30 -19.12 7.46 -8.92
CA PRO A 30 -19.10 6.39 -9.91
C PRO A 30 -18.30 6.79 -11.16
N ASN A 31 -17.41 5.90 -11.61
CA ASN A 31 -16.55 6.11 -12.78
C ASN A 31 -15.69 7.40 -12.70
N ALA A 32 -15.22 7.73 -11.49
CA ALA A 32 -14.28 8.84 -11.31
C ALA A 32 -13.04 8.69 -12.20
N ALA A 33 -12.61 9.79 -12.81
CA ALA A 33 -11.42 9.86 -13.64
C ALA A 33 -10.43 10.86 -13.02
N PRO A 34 -9.22 10.42 -12.63
CA PRO A 34 -8.68 9.05 -12.67
C PRO A 34 -9.36 8.09 -11.67
N SER A 35 -9.42 6.80 -12.03
CA SER A 35 -9.87 5.71 -11.14
C SER A 35 -8.95 5.53 -9.93
N ALA A 36 -9.40 4.80 -8.91
CA ALA A 36 -8.63 4.52 -7.71
C ALA A 36 -7.28 3.84 -8.04
N GLU A 37 -7.30 2.87 -8.95
CA GLU A 37 -6.14 2.11 -9.36
C GLU A 37 -5.15 2.96 -10.18
N GLN A 38 -5.68 3.86 -11.02
CA GLN A 38 -4.88 4.86 -11.72
C GLN A 38 -4.24 5.85 -10.75
N LEU A 39 -4.94 6.27 -9.70
CA LEU A 39 -4.40 7.15 -8.67
C LEU A 39 -3.28 6.49 -7.87
N ILE A 40 -3.47 5.25 -7.40
CA ILE A 40 -2.43 4.47 -6.72
C ILE A 40 -1.17 4.40 -7.58
N THR A 41 -1.32 4.02 -8.85
CA THR A 41 -0.19 3.93 -9.79
C THR A 41 0.50 5.27 -9.96
N GLN A 42 -0.26 6.35 -10.21
CA GLN A 42 0.30 7.69 -10.38
C GLN A 42 1.04 8.17 -9.12
N PHE A 43 0.44 8.02 -7.94
CA PHE A 43 1.08 8.46 -6.69
C PHE A 43 2.39 7.71 -6.43
N LEU A 44 2.41 6.39 -6.62
CA LEU A 44 3.61 5.60 -6.41
C LEU A 44 4.69 5.85 -7.47
N GLU A 45 4.33 6.08 -8.73
CA GLU A 45 5.29 6.50 -9.77
C GLU A 45 5.88 7.89 -9.48
N LYS A 46 5.05 8.86 -9.08
CA LYS A 46 5.49 10.23 -8.81
C LYS A 46 6.28 10.36 -7.50
N SER A 47 6.07 9.46 -6.56
CA SER A 47 6.83 9.38 -5.32
C SER A 47 8.27 8.88 -5.52
N GLY A 48 8.55 8.21 -6.63
CA GLY A 48 9.84 7.55 -6.87
C GLY A 48 10.06 6.28 -6.04
N TYR A 49 9.03 5.74 -5.37
CA TYR A 49 9.05 4.35 -4.85
C TYR A 49 9.06 3.33 -5.98
N ILE A 50 8.43 3.68 -7.10
CA ILE A 50 8.48 2.93 -8.33
C ILE A 50 9.37 3.69 -9.29
N ALA A 51 10.57 3.15 -9.55
CA ALA A 51 11.31 3.56 -10.73
C ALA A 51 10.54 3.01 -11.94
N PRO A 52 10.16 3.83 -12.93
CA PRO A 52 9.53 3.29 -14.13
C PRO A 52 10.53 2.34 -14.77
N TRP A 53 10.27 1.03 -14.72
CA TRP A 53 11.13 0.02 -15.38
C TRP A 53 11.25 0.27 -16.89
N THR A 54 10.31 1.07 -17.42
CA THR A 54 10.16 1.51 -18.81
C THR A 54 10.85 2.85 -19.12
N LYS A 55 11.34 3.59 -18.12
CA LYS A 55 12.11 4.82 -18.34
C LYS A 55 13.38 4.73 -17.55
N LYS A 56 14.47 4.39 -18.24
CA LYS A 56 15.79 4.87 -17.84
C LYS A 56 15.61 6.31 -17.40
N GLU A 57 16.21 6.63 -16.26
CA GLU A 57 16.78 7.95 -16.09
C GLU A 57 17.60 8.25 -17.36
N THR A 58 16.98 8.91 -18.34
CA THR A 58 17.63 10.04 -18.97
C THR A 58 17.74 11.10 -17.88
N ALA A 59 18.57 10.82 -16.87
CA ALA A 59 19.49 11.80 -16.38
C ALA A 59 20.31 12.17 -17.61
N THR A 60 19.77 13.09 -18.41
CA THR A 60 20.54 13.91 -19.32
C THR A 60 21.67 14.41 -18.45
N LYS A 61 22.87 13.87 -18.68
CA LYS A 61 24.11 14.52 -18.28
C LYS A 61 24.22 15.79 -19.12
N THR A 62 23.34 16.75 -18.90
CA THR A 62 23.62 18.14 -19.22
C THR A 62 24.39 18.65 -18.03
N ALA A 63 25.69 18.42 -18.07
CA ALA A 63 26.63 19.06 -17.17
C ALA A 63 26.67 20.55 -17.50
N GLN A 64 25.75 21.34 -16.93
CA GLN A 64 25.92 22.79 -16.81
C GLN A 64 25.40 23.25 -15.44
N ASN A 65 26.33 23.83 -14.68
CA ASN A 65 26.25 24.57 -13.41
C ASN A 65 25.69 23.88 -12.16
N GLY A 66 26.60 23.65 -11.21
CA GLY A 66 26.42 22.89 -9.97
C GLY A 66 25.68 23.61 -8.84
N GLN A 67 24.51 24.20 -9.11
CA GLN A 67 23.59 24.68 -8.05
C GLN A 67 22.18 24.07 -8.11
N GLU A 68 21.76 23.44 -9.21
CA GLU A 68 20.39 22.89 -9.34
C GLU A 68 20.22 21.44 -8.84
N LYS A 69 21.31 20.70 -8.60
CA LYS A 69 21.22 19.28 -8.22
C LYS A 69 20.76 19.03 -6.78
N GLN A 70 20.93 19.99 -5.88
CA GLN A 70 20.61 19.80 -4.46
C GLN A 70 19.12 20.07 -4.19
N ASP A 71 18.55 21.12 -4.79
CA ASP A 71 17.13 21.47 -4.63
C ASP A 71 16.17 20.44 -5.24
N VAL A 72 16.48 19.85 -6.41
CA VAL A 72 15.62 18.85 -7.07
C VAL A 72 15.62 17.51 -6.32
N VAL A 73 16.73 17.14 -5.69
CA VAL A 73 16.82 15.91 -4.90
C VAL A 73 16.10 16.08 -3.56
N GLU A 74 16.27 17.21 -2.88
CA GLU A 74 15.55 17.50 -1.62
C GLU A 74 14.04 17.65 -1.82
N THR A 75 13.58 18.32 -2.89
CA THR A 75 12.14 18.42 -3.19
C THR A 75 11.51 17.09 -3.61
N ASN A 76 12.27 16.14 -4.15
CA ASN A 76 11.77 14.79 -4.41
C ASN A 76 11.68 13.95 -3.14
N VAL A 77 12.61 14.07 -2.19
CA VAL A 77 12.54 13.38 -0.88
C VAL A 77 11.35 13.87 -0.05
N LYS A 78 11.11 15.19 -0.02
CA LYS A 78 9.98 15.80 0.71
C LYS A 78 8.59 15.37 0.21
N ARG A 79 8.48 14.88 -1.03
CA ARG A 79 7.20 14.46 -1.64
C ARG A 79 6.91 12.96 -1.57
N LYS A 80 7.89 12.13 -1.20
CA LYS A 80 7.74 10.67 -1.25
C LYS A 80 6.67 10.17 -0.29
N GLU A 81 6.77 10.60 0.97
CA GLU A 81 5.91 10.14 2.06
C GLU A 81 4.45 10.63 1.90
N PRO A 82 4.17 11.90 1.57
CA PRO A 82 2.79 12.33 1.28
C PRO A 82 2.14 11.58 0.12
N LEU A 83 2.90 11.26 -0.94
CA LEU A 83 2.38 10.53 -2.09
C LEU A 83 2.14 9.05 -1.76
N LEU A 84 3.02 8.43 -0.99
CA LEU A 84 2.78 7.08 -0.48
C LEU A 84 1.52 7.05 0.40
N LEU A 85 1.36 8.02 1.31
CA LEU A 85 0.17 8.11 2.14
C LEU A 85 -1.10 8.28 1.29
N LEU A 86 -1.08 9.12 0.26
CA LEU A 86 -2.21 9.23 -0.67
C LEU A 86 -2.53 7.88 -1.34
N ALA A 87 -1.53 7.14 -1.82
CA ALA A 87 -1.73 5.82 -2.40
C ALA A 87 -2.37 4.83 -1.39
N LEU A 88 -1.92 4.84 -0.14
CA LEU A 88 -2.47 4.00 0.92
C LEU A 88 -3.91 4.40 1.29
N HIS A 89 -4.24 5.69 1.29
CA HIS A 89 -5.63 6.15 1.51
C HIS A 89 -6.55 5.76 0.36
N VAL A 90 -6.07 5.79 -0.89
CA VAL A 90 -6.86 5.27 -2.02
C VAL A 90 -7.09 3.77 -1.87
N ALA A 91 -6.07 3.01 -1.49
CA ALA A 91 -6.18 1.57 -1.27
C ALA A 91 -7.10 1.21 -0.08
N SER A 92 -7.14 2.03 0.97
CA SER A 92 -8.09 1.85 2.07
C SER A 92 -9.53 2.10 1.65
N HIS A 93 -9.78 3.00 0.69
CA HIS A 93 -11.11 3.18 0.09
C HIS A 93 -11.57 1.97 -0.74
N LEU A 94 -10.61 1.20 -1.28
CA LEU A 94 -10.87 -0.10 -1.93
C LEU A 94 -11.01 -1.26 -0.91
N ASP A 95 -11.10 -0.94 0.39
CA ASP A 95 -11.23 -1.89 1.49
C ASP A 95 -10.14 -2.96 1.53
N TRP A 96 -8.95 -2.63 1.01
CA TRP A 96 -7.83 -3.57 0.88
C TRP A 96 -8.22 -4.88 0.17
N ASN A 97 -9.19 -4.82 -0.74
CA ASN A 97 -9.67 -5.99 -1.46
C ASN A 97 -8.61 -6.46 -2.46
N LEU A 98 -7.96 -7.59 -2.16
CA LEU A 98 -6.91 -8.16 -3.01
C LEU A 98 -7.39 -8.41 -4.44
N GLY A 99 -8.64 -8.78 -4.67
CA GLY A 99 -9.17 -8.96 -6.04
C GLY A 99 -9.20 -7.66 -6.86
N HIS A 100 -9.54 -6.53 -6.23
CA HIS A 100 -9.47 -5.22 -6.89
C HIS A 100 -8.02 -4.81 -7.16
N LEU A 101 -7.13 -4.98 -6.17
CA LEU A 101 -5.72 -4.63 -6.32
C LEU A 101 -5.02 -5.49 -7.38
N GLU A 102 -5.29 -6.79 -7.40
CA GLU A 102 -4.69 -7.75 -8.34
C GLU A 102 -5.12 -7.50 -9.79
N THR A 103 -6.41 -7.20 -10.01
CA THR A 103 -6.95 -6.99 -11.35
C THR A 103 -6.69 -5.59 -11.90
N GLY A 104 -6.60 -4.58 -11.04
CA GLY A 104 -6.48 -3.18 -11.43
C GLY A 104 -5.07 -2.61 -11.38
N LEU A 105 -4.12 -3.23 -10.67
CA LEU A 105 -2.74 -2.75 -10.55
C LEU A 105 -1.74 -3.71 -11.20
N PRO A 106 -0.64 -3.21 -11.79
CA PRO A 106 0.50 -4.06 -12.14
C PRO A 106 1.15 -4.71 -10.91
N LEU A 107 1.70 -5.92 -11.07
CA LEU A 107 2.32 -6.70 -9.98
C LEU A 107 3.33 -5.89 -9.15
N TYR A 108 4.14 -5.06 -9.79
CA TYR A 108 5.13 -4.23 -9.11
C TYR A 108 4.54 -3.12 -8.26
N VAL A 109 3.40 -2.56 -8.69
CA VAL A 109 2.64 -1.57 -7.91
C VAL A 109 2.04 -2.26 -6.68
N GLN A 110 1.47 -3.46 -6.87
CA GLN A 110 0.94 -4.28 -5.77
C GLN A 110 2.02 -4.58 -4.73
N TYR A 111 3.19 -5.06 -5.17
CA TYR A 111 4.34 -5.37 -4.32
C TYR A 111 4.76 -4.16 -3.48
N VAL A 112 5.00 -3.02 -4.12
CA VAL A 112 5.44 -1.80 -3.43
C VAL A 112 4.37 -1.29 -2.45
N LEU A 113 3.12 -1.22 -2.88
CA LEU A 113 2.01 -0.75 -2.05
C LEU A 113 1.88 -1.56 -0.75
N LEU A 114 1.87 -2.89 -0.87
CA LEU A 114 1.68 -3.77 0.27
C LEU A 114 2.92 -3.86 1.16
N GLN A 115 4.14 -3.82 0.59
CA GLN A 115 5.37 -3.74 1.39
C GLN A 115 5.46 -2.45 2.20
N GLU A 116 5.14 -1.31 1.60
CA GLU A 116 5.16 -0.04 2.32
C GLU A 116 4.07 0.04 3.38
N LEU A 117 2.90 -0.58 3.15
CA LEU A 117 1.89 -0.76 4.19
C LEU A 117 2.46 -1.58 5.37
N VAL A 118 3.10 -2.73 5.10
CA VAL A 118 3.70 -3.55 6.17
C VAL A 118 4.76 -2.75 6.92
N LYS A 119 5.68 -2.06 6.24
CA LYS A 119 6.74 -1.26 6.89
C LYS A 119 6.20 -0.14 7.80
N MET A 120 5.02 0.39 7.49
CA MET A 120 4.38 1.44 8.28
C MET A 120 3.95 0.93 9.66
N PHE A 121 3.47 -0.31 9.75
CA PHE A 121 2.92 -0.89 10.99
C PHE A 121 3.86 -1.91 11.65
N TYR A 122 4.63 -2.63 10.85
CA TYR A 122 5.58 -3.64 11.30
C TYR A 122 7.00 -3.12 11.09
N LYS A 123 7.56 -2.54 12.15
CA LYS A 123 8.99 -2.24 12.21
C LYS A 123 9.69 -3.50 12.66
N GLU A 124 10.49 -4.09 11.78
CA GLU A 124 11.46 -5.12 12.20
C GLU A 124 12.37 -4.48 13.25
N THR A 125 12.09 -4.74 14.53
CA THR A 125 13.04 -4.42 15.60
C THR A 125 14.28 -5.26 15.34
N GLU A 126 15.47 -4.69 15.56
CA GLU A 126 16.79 -5.31 15.30
C GLU A 126 17.01 -6.71 15.94
N ASP A 127 16.06 -7.22 16.73
CA ASP A 127 16.16 -8.45 17.52
C ASP A 127 15.08 -9.52 17.25
N ILE A 128 14.34 -9.51 16.12
CA ILE A 128 13.31 -10.53 15.86
C ILE A 128 13.41 -11.13 14.44
N GLN A 129 13.27 -12.46 14.41
CA GLN A 129 13.51 -13.45 13.37
C GLN A 129 12.96 -13.13 11.96
N PRO A 130 13.52 -13.75 10.89
CA PRO A 130 13.08 -13.60 9.49
C PRO A 130 11.63 -14.07 9.20
N SER A 131 10.90 -14.51 10.22
CA SER A 131 9.50 -14.92 10.15
C SER A 131 8.73 -14.28 11.32
N PRO A 132 7.79 -13.36 11.05
CA PRO A 132 6.98 -12.73 12.09
C PRO A 132 6.17 -13.76 12.88
N GLU A 133 6.21 -13.65 14.21
CA GLU A 133 5.34 -14.42 15.10
C GLU A 133 4.10 -13.58 15.45
N LEU A 134 2.94 -13.86 14.83
CA LEU A 134 1.75 -12.98 14.91
C LEU A 134 1.30 -12.66 16.34
N LEU A 135 1.48 -13.59 17.28
CA LEU A 135 1.12 -13.40 18.69
C LEU A 135 2.03 -12.39 19.44
N LYS A 136 3.22 -12.13 18.92
CA LYS A 136 4.19 -11.15 19.47
C LYS A 136 4.14 -9.81 18.74
N VAL A 137 3.41 -9.73 17.63
CA VAL A 137 3.26 -8.52 16.84
C VAL A 137 2.18 -7.62 17.44
N GLU A 138 2.36 -6.31 17.33
CA GLU A 138 1.33 -5.33 17.70
C GLU A 138 0.04 -5.56 16.90
N LYS A 139 -1.13 -5.42 17.55
CA LYS A 139 -2.43 -5.77 16.95
C LYS A 139 -2.72 -5.03 15.64
N ASN A 140 -2.29 -3.76 15.54
CA ASN A 140 -2.42 -2.90 14.36
C ASN A 140 -1.60 -3.40 13.14
N ALA A 141 -0.56 -4.20 13.35
CA ALA A 141 0.32 -4.73 12.30
C ALA A 141 -0.12 -6.10 11.76
N ILE A 142 -1.04 -6.78 12.46
CA ILE A 142 -1.48 -8.13 12.09
C ILE A 142 -2.24 -8.15 10.77
N PHE A 143 -3.19 -7.22 10.58
CA PHE A 143 -3.93 -7.14 9.32
C PHE A 143 -3.01 -6.83 8.12
N PRO A 144 -2.13 -5.79 8.16
CA PRO A 144 -1.14 -5.56 7.11
C PRO A 144 -0.29 -6.79 6.76
N LEU A 145 0.22 -7.51 7.77
CA LEU A 145 1.03 -8.71 7.56
C LEU A 145 0.23 -9.83 6.88
N LEU A 146 -0.97 -10.11 7.37
CA LEU A 146 -1.83 -11.14 6.78
C LEU A 146 -2.23 -10.77 5.35
N LEU A 147 -2.56 -9.50 5.09
CA LEU A 147 -2.89 -9.02 3.75
C LEU A 147 -1.73 -9.23 2.78
N TYR A 148 -0.52 -8.82 3.16
CA TYR A 148 0.69 -8.96 2.36
C TYR A 148 1.03 -10.43 2.07
N TYR A 149 1.06 -11.30 3.10
CA TYR A 149 1.43 -12.69 2.88
C TYR A 149 0.36 -13.49 2.13
N ARG A 150 -0.93 -13.11 2.25
CA ARG A 150 -1.98 -13.65 1.38
C ARG A 150 -1.73 -13.28 -0.08
N TRP A 151 -1.40 -12.01 -0.33
CA TRP A 151 -1.03 -11.55 -1.67
C TRP A 151 0.20 -12.27 -2.23
N ILE A 152 1.24 -12.54 -1.42
CA ILE A 152 2.41 -13.34 -1.84
C ILE A 152 1.97 -14.71 -2.35
N VAL A 153 1.16 -15.43 -1.56
CA VAL A 153 0.67 -16.77 -1.93
C VAL A 153 -0.16 -16.74 -3.20
N ARG A 154 -1.09 -15.78 -3.32
CA ARG A 154 -1.92 -15.60 -4.52
C ARG A 154 -1.08 -15.28 -5.76
N SER A 155 -0.10 -14.39 -5.61
CA SER A 155 0.85 -14.05 -6.67
C SER A 155 1.63 -15.27 -7.17
N ILE A 156 2.12 -16.13 -6.28
CA ILE A 156 2.83 -17.37 -6.67
C ILE A 156 1.93 -18.30 -7.50
N VAL A 157 0.67 -18.47 -7.07
CA VAL A 157 -0.32 -19.26 -7.80
C VAL A 157 -0.61 -18.68 -9.19
N ASP A 158 -0.78 -17.36 -9.28
CA ASP A 158 -1.06 -16.68 -10.54
C ASP A 158 0.11 -16.76 -11.51
N GLN A 159 1.36 -16.58 -11.03
CA GLN A 159 2.56 -16.73 -11.84
C GLN A 159 2.74 -18.18 -12.32
N THR A 160 2.45 -19.16 -11.46
CA THR A 160 2.50 -20.58 -11.82
C THR A 160 1.47 -20.92 -12.89
N SER A 161 0.25 -20.38 -12.77
CA SER A 161 -0.83 -20.56 -13.74
C SER A 161 -0.51 -19.91 -15.08
N SER A 162 0.05 -18.70 -15.06
CA SER A 162 0.42 -17.96 -16.27
C SER A 162 1.54 -18.67 -17.05
N LYS A 163 2.58 -19.15 -16.36
CA LYS A 163 3.66 -19.97 -16.94
C LYS A 163 3.13 -21.23 -17.64
N LEU A 164 2.02 -21.81 -17.18
CA LEU A 164 1.40 -22.96 -17.84
C LEU A 164 0.72 -22.58 -19.17
N THR A 165 0.15 -21.37 -19.24
CA THR A 165 -0.59 -20.88 -20.42
C THR A 165 0.29 -20.21 -21.49
N GLU A 166 1.41 -19.58 -21.11
CA GLU A 166 2.26 -18.78 -22.00
C GLU A 166 3.16 -19.61 -22.93
N ASN A 167 3.27 -20.92 -22.73
CA ASN A 167 4.11 -21.83 -23.54
C ASN A 167 3.71 -21.93 -25.04
N ASN A 168 2.80 -21.08 -25.53
CA ASN A 168 2.20 -21.13 -26.87
C ASN A 168 2.38 -19.86 -27.73
N THR A 169 3.13 -18.82 -27.30
CA THR A 169 3.21 -17.57 -28.08
C THR A 169 4.65 -17.11 -28.35
N ASN A 170 4.96 -16.87 -29.64
CA ASN A 170 6.26 -16.38 -30.13
C ASN A 170 6.55 -14.94 -29.66
N GLU A 171 7.72 -14.70 -29.05
CA GLU A 171 8.17 -13.37 -28.63
C GLU A 171 8.87 -12.59 -29.77
N LEU A 172 8.55 -11.30 -29.91
CA LEU A 172 9.24 -10.34 -30.77
C LEU A 172 10.40 -9.66 -30.01
N PRO A 173 11.58 -9.44 -30.63
CA PRO A 173 12.75 -8.95 -29.91
C PRO A 173 12.85 -7.41 -29.96
N PHE A 174 12.38 -6.72 -28.92
CA PHE A 174 12.76 -5.33 -28.65
C PHE A 174 13.63 -5.26 -27.39
N ALA A 175 14.68 -4.43 -27.40
CA ALA A 175 15.65 -4.35 -26.30
C ALA A 175 15.03 -3.84 -24.98
N ASP A 176 14.06 -2.92 -25.06
CA ASP A 176 13.35 -2.39 -23.89
C ASP A 176 12.44 -3.46 -23.26
N ALA A 177 11.71 -4.22 -24.09
CA ALA A 177 10.89 -5.35 -23.62
C ALA A 177 11.74 -6.45 -22.93
N LYS A 178 12.98 -6.66 -23.40
CA LYS A 178 13.90 -7.61 -22.77
C LYS A 178 14.35 -7.15 -21.38
N ASN A 179 14.56 -5.85 -21.18
CA ASN A 179 14.94 -5.30 -19.88
C ASN A 179 13.77 -5.34 -18.89
N GLU A 180 12.57 -4.97 -19.33
CA GLU A 180 11.33 -5.05 -18.53
C GLU A 180 11.06 -6.48 -18.07
N LYS A 181 11.21 -7.47 -18.97
CA LYS A 181 11.08 -8.89 -18.64
C LYS A 181 12.07 -9.33 -17.56
N SER A 182 13.33 -8.91 -17.66
CA SER A 182 14.36 -9.26 -16.66
C SER A 182 14.09 -8.67 -15.27
N GLU A 183 13.60 -7.43 -15.18
CA GLU A 183 13.22 -6.83 -13.89
C GLU A 183 11.97 -7.49 -13.29
N MET A 184 11.02 -7.86 -14.14
CA MET A 184 9.83 -8.62 -13.73
C MET A 184 10.21 -10.02 -13.20
N GLU A 185 11.13 -10.72 -13.87
CA GLU A 185 11.67 -12.01 -13.40
C GLU A 185 12.31 -11.88 -12.01
N LYS A 186 13.12 -10.83 -11.78
CA LYS A 186 13.71 -10.57 -10.44
C LYS A 186 12.65 -10.28 -9.38
N LEU A 187 11.55 -9.60 -9.73
CA LEU A 187 10.46 -9.38 -8.80
C LEU A 187 9.78 -10.71 -8.44
N ILE A 188 9.52 -11.56 -9.44
CA ILE A 188 8.93 -12.89 -9.23
C ILE A 188 9.84 -13.74 -8.33
N GLU A 189 11.16 -13.73 -8.56
CA GLU A 189 12.12 -14.42 -7.69
C GLU A 189 12.07 -13.95 -6.23
N LYS A 190 11.89 -12.64 -5.99
CA LYS A 190 11.71 -12.09 -4.64
C LYS A 190 10.42 -12.59 -3.99
N ILE A 191 9.32 -12.57 -4.73
CA ILE A 191 8.01 -13.07 -4.25
C ILE A 191 8.10 -14.56 -3.91
N GLU A 192 8.70 -15.37 -4.79
CA GLU A 192 8.88 -16.81 -4.58
C GLU A 192 9.82 -17.10 -3.40
N ALA A 193 10.83 -16.27 -3.15
CA ALA A 193 11.74 -16.41 -2.01
C ALA A 193 11.04 -16.23 -0.64
N GLU A 194 9.97 -15.46 -0.57
CA GLU A 194 9.20 -15.22 0.66
C GLU A 194 8.14 -16.30 0.94
N GLU A 195 8.00 -17.29 0.06
CA GLU A 195 6.93 -18.30 0.13
C GLU A 195 6.88 -19.02 1.48
N THR A 196 8.02 -19.49 1.98
CA THR A 196 8.06 -20.28 3.23
C THR A 196 7.61 -19.43 4.41
N THR A 197 8.02 -18.16 4.44
CA THR A 197 7.58 -17.21 5.46
C THR A 197 6.09 -16.93 5.34
N ALA A 198 5.59 -16.71 4.12
CA ALA A 198 4.16 -16.50 3.86
C ALA A 198 3.32 -17.68 4.37
N ILE A 199 3.69 -18.91 4.03
CA ILE A 199 2.99 -20.11 4.50
C ILE A 199 2.96 -20.15 6.04
N ASN A 200 4.09 -19.91 6.71
CA ASN A 200 4.17 -19.95 8.17
C ASN A 200 3.25 -18.88 8.81
N VAL A 201 3.37 -17.63 8.39
CA VAL A 201 2.57 -16.53 8.96
C VAL A 201 1.08 -16.77 8.74
N LEU A 202 0.68 -17.21 7.55
CA LEU A 202 -0.71 -17.52 7.25
C LEU A 202 -1.23 -18.73 8.04
N GLN A 203 -0.41 -19.75 8.27
CA GLN A 203 -0.77 -20.87 9.14
C GLN A 203 -0.97 -20.44 10.60
N GLN A 204 -0.23 -19.45 11.10
CA GLN A 204 -0.53 -18.85 12.40
C GLN A 204 -1.88 -18.10 12.36
N GLY A 205 -2.16 -17.40 11.25
CA GLY A 205 -3.39 -16.64 11.04
C GLY A 205 -4.68 -17.50 11.05
N THR A 206 -4.62 -18.79 10.71
CA THR A 206 -5.80 -19.68 10.80
C THR A 206 -6.27 -19.93 12.23
N SER A 207 -5.42 -19.66 13.22
CA SER A 207 -5.74 -19.80 14.64
C SER A 207 -6.18 -18.48 15.29
N TRP A 208 -6.30 -17.40 14.51
CA TRP A 208 -6.67 -16.08 14.99
C TRP A 208 -8.15 -16.03 15.39
N LYS A 209 -8.48 -15.42 16.54
CA LYS A 209 -9.83 -15.47 17.11
C LYS A 209 -10.57 -14.13 17.11
N ASP A 210 -9.82 -13.04 17.19
CA ASP A 210 -10.38 -11.70 17.31
C ASP A 210 -10.63 -11.10 15.92
N ASP A 211 -11.64 -10.24 15.81
CA ASP A 211 -11.84 -9.44 14.61
C ASP A 211 -10.65 -8.49 14.42
N LEU A 212 -10.30 -8.25 13.15
CA LEU A 212 -9.18 -7.39 12.79
C LEU A 212 -9.70 -6.04 12.34
N THR A 213 -9.11 -4.97 12.87
CA THR A 213 -9.36 -3.61 12.41
C THR A 213 -8.50 -3.31 11.19
N PHE A 214 -9.03 -2.54 10.24
CA PHE A 214 -8.24 -2.00 9.16
C PHE A 214 -7.16 -1.04 9.68
N PRO A 215 -6.03 -0.90 8.96
CA PRO A 215 -4.95 -0.02 9.35
C PRO A 215 -5.43 1.43 9.41
N VAL A 216 -5.26 2.07 10.56
CA VAL A 216 -5.53 3.50 10.74
C VAL A 216 -4.32 4.27 10.21
N LEU A 217 -4.49 4.91 9.06
CA LEU A 217 -3.41 5.64 8.39
C LEU A 217 -3.21 7.03 9.01
N PRO A 218 -1.97 7.55 9.06
CA PRO A 218 -1.70 8.92 9.47
C PRO A 218 -2.45 9.94 8.59
N PRO A 219 -2.96 11.06 9.14
CA PRO A 219 -3.59 12.10 8.35
C PRO A 219 -2.59 12.72 7.35
N LEU A 220 -3.12 13.23 6.23
CA LEU A 220 -2.34 13.89 5.18
C LEU A 220 -1.75 15.21 5.69
N LYS A 221 -0.52 15.19 6.21
CA LYS A 221 0.21 16.42 6.57
C LYS A 221 0.94 16.98 5.35
N THR A 222 0.55 18.17 4.89
CA THR A 222 1.27 18.89 3.83
C THR A 222 2.44 19.69 4.41
N SER A 223 3.53 19.82 3.67
CA SER A 223 4.83 20.38 4.09
C SER A 223 4.87 21.88 4.43
N THR A 224 3.87 22.43 5.13
CA THR A 224 3.86 23.85 5.55
C THR A 224 3.85 24.08 7.06
N GLU A 225 3.94 23.06 7.90
CA GLU A 225 3.93 23.23 9.36
C GLU A 225 5.30 23.43 10.02
N ASN A 226 6.40 23.53 9.25
CA ASN A 226 7.74 23.77 9.81
C ASN A 226 8.26 25.22 9.62
N GLU A 227 7.38 26.22 9.55
CA GLU A 227 7.79 27.64 9.52
C GLU A 227 7.37 28.46 10.73
N GLU A 228 7.00 27.84 11.86
CA GLU A 228 6.86 28.58 13.13
C GLU A 228 7.41 27.80 14.32
N GLU A 229 8.74 27.80 14.49
CA GLU A 229 9.36 27.89 15.81
C GLU A 229 10.63 28.73 15.66
N LYS A 230 10.42 30.05 15.63
CA LYS A 230 11.49 31.04 15.68
C LYS A 230 11.99 31.12 17.12
N SER A 231 13.31 31.24 17.22
CA SER A 231 14.04 31.78 18.36
C SER A 231 13.22 32.71 19.27
N GLU A 232 13.26 32.49 20.58
CA GLU A 232 13.73 33.48 21.54
C GLU A 232 13.89 32.86 22.93
N LYS A 233 15.13 32.93 23.44
CA LYS A 233 15.44 32.73 24.84
C LYS A 233 14.99 33.98 25.61
N ASP A 234 14.20 33.74 26.64
CA ASP A 234 14.38 34.23 28.01
C ASP A 234 14.55 35.75 28.21
N GLU A 235 13.51 36.42 28.71
CA GLU A 235 13.39 36.78 30.13
C GLU A 235 12.29 37.84 30.36
N THR A 236 11.47 37.59 31.39
CA THR A 236 10.94 38.55 32.39
C THR A 236 9.42 38.57 32.56
N LYS A 237 9.02 38.18 33.78
CA LYS A 237 7.71 38.25 34.45
C LYS A 237 6.99 39.59 34.27
N ILE A 238 5.65 39.56 34.30
CA ILE A 238 4.77 40.22 35.31
C ILE A 238 3.34 39.66 35.17
N ALA A 239 2.68 39.49 36.32
CA ALA A 239 1.34 38.94 36.52
C ALA A 239 0.19 39.88 36.09
N GLY A 240 -0.98 39.30 35.79
CA GLY A 240 -2.25 40.03 35.64
C GLY A 240 -3.40 39.12 35.21
N GLU A 241 -4.57 39.29 35.84
CA GLU A 241 -5.76 38.44 35.82
C GLU A 241 -6.57 38.45 34.51
N GLY A 242 -7.29 37.34 34.27
CA GLY A 242 -8.66 37.29 33.74
C GLY A 242 -8.89 37.55 32.25
N THR A 243 -9.45 36.56 31.53
CA THR A 243 -10.85 36.52 31.02
C THR A 243 -10.93 35.49 29.89
N GLU A 244 -11.93 34.62 29.96
CA GLU A 244 -12.36 33.67 28.91
C GLU A 244 -12.45 34.32 27.52
N LYS A 245 -12.04 33.56 26.50
CA LYS A 245 -12.74 33.44 25.22
C LYS A 245 -12.24 32.19 24.50
N ASP A 246 -13.10 31.18 24.48
CA ASP A 246 -13.00 30.02 23.62
C ASP A 246 -12.90 30.47 22.17
N ALA A 247 -11.78 30.14 21.53
CA ALA A 247 -11.66 30.11 20.08
C ALA A 247 -11.51 28.64 19.71
N GLU A 248 -12.64 28.00 19.38
CA GLU A 248 -12.67 26.69 18.74
C GLU A 248 -11.83 26.75 17.45
N SER A 249 -10.61 26.25 17.52
CA SER A 249 -9.86 25.80 16.36
C SER A 249 -10.51 24.50 15.91
N SER A 250 -11.49 24.59 15.00
CA SER A 250 -12.03 23.43 14.30
C SER A 250 -10.96 22.90 13.35
N ASP A 251 -10.07 22.08 13.90
CA ASP A 251 -9.10 21.28 13.17
C ASP A 251 -9.85 20.13 12.48
N ASN A 252 -10.42 20.42 11.30
CA ASN A 252 -11.00 19.39 10.43
C ASN A 252 -9.88 18.61 9.74
N THR A 253 -9.17 17.81 10.53
CA THR A 253 -8.37 16.70 10.04
C THR A 253 -9.30 15.65 9.44
N MET A 254 -8.80 14.91 8.44
CA MET A 254 -9.51 13.80 7.80
C MET A 254 -9.95 12.80 8.88
N ASP A 255 -11.23 12.83 9.24
CA ASP A 255 -11.78 11.92 10.24
C ASP A 255 -11.93 10.53 9.62
N THR A 256 -10.90 9.71 9.76
CA THR A 256 -10.90 8.29 9.39
C THR A 256 -11.56 7.41 10.46
N SER A 257 -12.39 8.00 11.35
CA SER A 257 -12.93 7.36 12.57
C SER A 257 -13.90 6.19 12.39
N GLU A 258 -14.41 5.93 11.19
CA GLU A 258 -15.09 4.65 10.95
C GLU A 258 -14.06 3.53 10.82
N THR A 259 -13.63 3.00 11.97
CA THR A 259 -12.77 1.82 12.03
C THR A 259 -13.51 0.63 11.42
N LYS A 260 -13.29 0.41 10.12
CA LYS A 260 -13.75 -0.79 9.44
C LYS A 260 -13.05 -2.01 10.04
N THR A 261 -13.81 -3.09 10.20
CA THR A 261 -13.32 -4.36 10.75
C THR A 261 -13.61 -5.49 9.78
N VAL A 262 -12.71 -6.47 9.73
CA VAL A 262 -12.96 -7.77 9.10
C VAL A 262 -13.12 -8.83 10.19
N SER A 263 -14.14 -9.67 10.07
CA SER A 263 -14.38 -10.71 11.05
C SER A 263 -13.29 -11.77 11.04
N SER A 264 -13.01 -12.38 12.20
CA SER A 264 -12.03 -13.47 12.31
C SER A 264 -12.38 -14.65 11.39
N GLN A 265 -13.66 -14.98 11.26
CA GLN A 265 -14.13 -16.05 10.36
C GLN A 265 -13.87 -15.72 8.89
N SER A 266 -14.13 -14.48 8.47
CA SER A 266 -13.87 -14.04 7.09
C SER A 266 -12.37 -14.12 6.75
N ILE A 267 -11.50 -13.63 7.63
CA ILE A 267 -10.05 -13.68 7.38
C ILE A 267 -9.53 -15.13 7.40
N ILE A 268 -10.00 -15.98 8.31
CA ILE A 268 -9.63 -17.40 8.35
C ILE A 268 -10.06 -18.09 7.05
N GLY A 269 -11.30 -17.89 6.61
CA GLY A 269 -11.80 -18.49 5.37
C GLY A 269 -10.97 -18.08 4.17
N GLN A 270 -10.66 -16.80 4.06
CA GLN A 270 -9.79 -16.26 3.01
C GLN A 270 -8.37 -16.86 3.06
N ILE A 271 -7.74 -16.92 4.22
CA ILE A 271 -6.42 -17.55 4.40
C ILE A 271 -6.44 -19.02 3.99
N CYS A 272 -7.46 -19.76 4.45
CA CYS A 272 -7.62 -21.18 4.14
C CYS A 272 -7.82 -21.41 2.63
N PHE A 273 -8.58 -20.55 1.97
CA PHE A 273 -8.75 -20.61 0.52
C PHE A 273 -7.44 -20.35 -0.23
N ASP A 274 -6.71 -19.29 0.14
CA ASP A 274 -5.45 -18.91 -0.52
C ASP A 274 -4.38 -19.99 -0.32
N LEU A 275 -4.16 -20.47 0.91
CA LEU A 275 -3.24 -21.58 1.21
C LEU A 275 -3.68 -22.90 0.56
N GLY A 276 -4.98 -23.19 0.57
CA GLY A 276 -5.54 -24.40 -0.04
C GLY A 276 -5.25 -24.43 -1.53
N THR A 277 -5.41 -23.29 -2.21
CA THR A 277 -5.09 -23.12 -3.63
C THR A 277 -3.60 -23.35 -3.88
N LEU A 278 -2.70 -22.75 -3.08
CA LEU A 278 -1.26 -22.98 -3.21
C LEU A 278 -0.89 -24.46 -3.06
N PHE A 279 -1.39 -25.14 -2.03
CA PHE A 279 -1.09 -26.55 -1.81
C PHE A 279 -1.67 -27.44 -2.91
N PHE A 280 -2.82 -27.07 -3.49
CA PHE A 280 -3.39 -27.75 -4.64
C PHE A 280 -2.47 -27.66 -5.86
N TYR A 281 -1.98 -26.47 -6.21
CA TYR A 281 -1.02 -26.29 -7.31
C TYR A 281 0.32 -27.00 -7.07
N LYS A 282 0.74 -27.13 -5.80
CA LYS A 282 1.90 -27.93 -5.41
C LYS A 282 1.67 -29.44 -5.38
N GLY A 283 0.45 -29.91 -5.67
CA GLY A 283 0.10 -31.33 -5.65
C GLY A 283 -0.10 -31.93 -4.26
N ASN A 284 -0.10 -31.12 -3.19
CA ASN A 284 -0.41 -31.58 -1.84
C ASN A 284 -1.93 -31.54 -1.60
N ILE A 285 -2.63 -32.50 -2.22
CA ILE A 285 -4.09 -32.55 -2.26
C ILE A 285 -4.72 -32.75 -0.88
N GLU A 286 -4.08 -33.54 -0.01
CA GLU A 286 -4.59 -33.79 1.35
C GLU A 286 -4.62 -32.52 2.18
N LYS A 287 -3.51 -31.76 2.16
CA LYS A 287 -3.43 -30.48 2.89
C LYS A 287 -4.37 -29.44 2.29
N ALA A 288 -4.45 -29.36 0.97
CA ALA A 288 -5.38 -28.47 0.27
C ALA A 288 -6.83 -28.76 0.67
N LYS A 289 -7.24 -30.03 0.66
CA LYS A 289 -8.58 -30.47 1.05
C LYS A 289 -8.92 -30.05 2.48
N SER A 290 -8.04 -30.31 3.44
CA SER A 290 -8.27 -29.92 4.85
C SER A 290 -8.45 -28.41 5.02
N LEU A 291 -7.70 -27.60 4.27
CA LEU A 291 -7.85 -26.15 4.27
C LEU A 291 -9.17 -25.72 3.64
N PHE A 292 -9.59 -26.31 2.52
CA PHE A 292 -10.88 -26.00 1.90
C PHE A 292 -12.08 -26.41 2.75
N GLU A 293 -11.99 -27.53 3.48
CA GLU A 293 -13.00 -27.93 4.46
C GLU A 293 -13.13 -26.91 5.59
N THR A 294 -12.00 -26.38 6.07
CA THR A 294 -11.98 -25.30 7.07
C THR A 294 -12.56 -24.00 6.49
N CYS A 295 -12.20 -23.64 5.26
CA CYS A 295 -12.77 -22.48 4.57
C CYS A 295 -14.30 -22.57 4.44
N SER A 296 -14.81 -23.77 4.16
CA SER A 296 -16.26 -24.00 3.97
C SER A 296 -17.03 -23.99 5.28
N SER A 297 -16.38 -24.22 6.42
CA SER A 297 -17.04 -24.24 7.74
C SER A 297 -17.14 -22.87 8.41
N VAL A 298 -16.38 -21.89 7.93
CA VAL A 298 -16.33 -20.51 8.46
C VAL A 298 -17.05 -19.48 7.60
N GLN A 299 -17.56 -19.87 6.42
CA GLN A 299 -18.41 -19.07 5.53
C GLN A 299 -19.89 -19.24 5.85
#